data_AF-A0A355BIR8-F1
#
_entry.id   AF-A0A355BIR8-F1
#
_cell.length_a   1.000
_cell.length_b   1.000
_cell.length_c   1.000
_cell.angle_alpha   90.00
_cell.angle_beta   90.00
_cell.angle_gamma   90.00
#
_symmetry.space_group_name_H-M   'P 1'
#
loop_
_entity.id
_entity.type
_entity.pdbx_description
1 polymer ?
#
loop_
_entity_poly.entity_id
_entity_poly.type
_entity_poly.pdbx_seq_one_letter_code
_entity_poly.pdbx_strand_id
1 'polypeptide(L)' 'AGLSVSRVGSKAQVKAMRQVAGRLRIDLAQYRELAAFAQFGSELDRATQARLNRGERLQELL' A
#
# COMPACT_ATOMS: atom_id res chain seq x y z
N ALA A 1 1.15 4.27 8.73
CA ALA A 1 2.61 4.02 8.48
C ALA A 1 3.03 2.60 8.89
N GLY A 2 3.83 1.89 8.06
CA GLY A 2 4.34 0.56 8.39
C GLY A 2 5.56 0.61 9.33
N LEU A 3 5.57 -0.23 10.37
CA LEU A 3 6.64 -0.29 11.38
C LEU A 3 7.96 -0.84 10.82
N SER A 4 7.90 -1.71 9.81
CA SER A 4 9.07 -2.32 9.19
C SER A 4 9.76 -1.33 8.25
N VAL A 5 11.00 -0.95 8.60
CA VAL A 5 11.85 -0.05 7.80
C VAL A 5 13.24 -0.64 7.59
N SER A 6 13.83 -0.35 6.43
CA SER A 6 15.24 -0.67 6.15
C SER A 6 16.05 0.63 6.12
N ARG A 7 17.13 0.69 6.92
CA ARG A 7 18.06 1.83 6.96
C ARG A 7 18.86 1.98 5.65
N VAL A 8 19.09 0.88 4.93
CA VAL A 8 19.78 0.87 3.63
C VAL A 8 18.83 1.23 2.48
N GLY A 9 17.56 0.86 2.62
CA GLY A 9 16.49 1.22 1.68
C GLY A 9 16.70 0.65 0.28
N SER A 10 16.26 1.41 -0.73
CA SER A 10 16.27 0.99 -2.13
C SER A 10 17.67 0.81 -2.72
N LYS A 11 18.73 1.32 -2.08
CA LYS A 11 20.13 1.17 -2.54
C LYS A 11 20.56 -0.29 -2.65
N ALA A 12 20.03 -1.17 -1.79
CA ALA A 12 20.30 -2.61 -1.81
C ALA A 12 19.50 -3.38 -2.88
N GLN A 13 18.54 -2.74 -3.56
CA GLN A 13 17.66 -3.41 -4.53
C GLN A 13 18.21 -3.31 -5.95
N VAL A 14 18.03 -4.38 -6.74
CA VAL A 14 18.27 -4.38 -8.19
C VAL A 14 17.32 -3.42 -8.90
N LYS A 15 17.72 -2.90 -10.07
CA LYS A 15 16.99 -1.86 -10.81
C LYS A 15 15.52 -2.24 -11.08
N ALA A 16 15.28 -3.47 -11.54
CA ALA A 16 13.94 -3.98 -11.82
C ALA A 16 13.04 -3.94 -10.57
N MET A 17 13.55 -4.42 -9.43
CA MET A 17 12.81 -4.40 -8.16
C MET A 17 12.49 -2.96 -7.71
N ARG A 18 13.44 -2.04 -7.91
CA ARG A 18 13.25 -0.62 -7.55
C ARG A 18 12.12 0.04 -8.36
N GLN A 19 11.97 -0.31 -9.64
CA GLN A 19 10.94 0.22 -10.52
C GLN A 19 9.53 -0.27 -10.14
N VAL A 20 9.40 -1.54 -9.75
CA VAL A 20 8.08 -2.14 -9.42
C VAL A 20 7.67 -1.94 -7.96
N ALA A 21 8.61 -2.03 -7.02
CA ALA A 21 8.32 -1.97 -5.58
C ALA A 21 8.38 -0.56 -4.99
N GLY A 22 8.85 0.44 -5.76
CA GLY A 22 9.06 1.81 -5.26
C GLY A 22 7.80 2.48 -4.70
N ARG A 23 6.62 2.19 -5.26
CA ARG A 23 5.33 2.73 -4.79
C ARG A 23 4.62 1.83 -3.78
N LEU A 24 5.00 0.55 -3.71
CA LEU A 24 4.32 -0.48 -2.92
C LEU A 24 4.15 -0.09 -1.45
N ARG A 25 5.20 0.46 -0.82
CA ARG A 25 5.15 0.90 0.58
C ARG A 25 4.14 2.03 0.81
N ILE A 26 4.08 2.98 -0.11
CA ILE A 26 3.17 4.14 -0.01
C ILE A 26 1.74 3.67 -0.24
N ASP A 27 1.53 2.84 -1.25
CA ASP A 27 0.23 2.27 -1.59
C ASP A 27 -0.35 1.47 -0.41
N LEU A 28 0.46 0.63 0.25
CA LEU A 28 0.04 -0.14 1.43
C LEU A 28 -0.20 0.74 2.67
N ALA A 29 0.56 1.83 2.83
CA ALA A 29 0.32 2.77 3.92
C ALA A 29 -1.03 3.49 3.75
N GLN A 30 -1.31 3.97 2.54
CA GLN A 30 -2.59 4.60 2.20
C GLN A 30 -3.75 3.62 2.31
N TYR A 31 -3.58 2.38 1.86
CA TYR A 31 -4.56 1.32 2.01
C TYR A 31 -4.94 1.10 3.48
N ARG A 32 -3.95 0.96 4.37
CA ARG A 32 -4.22 0.70 5.80
C ARG A 32 -4.97 1.85 6.47
N GLU A 33 -4.64 3.09 6.10
CA GLU A 33 -5.35 4.27 6.60
C GLU A 33 -6.79 4.29 6.08
N LEU A 34 -7.00 4.11 4.78
CA LEU A 34 -8.34 4.06 4.18
C LEU A 34 -9.18 2.88 4.70
N ALA A 35 -8.59 1.71 4.90
CA ALA A 35 -9.28 0.54 5.41
C ALA A 35 -9.77 0.74 6.84
N ALA A 36 -8.98 1.42 7.69
CA ALA A 36 -9.40 1.77 9.03
C ALA A 36 -10.58 2.77 9.02
N PHE A 37 -10.58 3.76 8.13
CA PHE A 37 -11.71 4.70 7.97
C PHE A 37 -12.97 4.03 7.39
N ALA A 38 -12.78 3.15 6.40
CA ALA A 38 -13.86 2.44 5.72
C ALA A 38 -14.65 1.50 6.64
N GLN A 39 -14.07 1.06 7.77
CA GLN A 39 -14.79 0.28 8.79
C GLN A 39 -15.94 1.04 9.46
N PHE A 40 -15.96 2.37 9.36
CA PHE A 40 -16.94 3.23 10.05
C PHE A 40 -17.90 3.96 9.09
N GLY A 41 -17.71 3.85 7.77
CA GLY A 41 -18.50 4.58 6.76
C GLY A 41 -19.41 3.67 5.95
N SER A 42 -20.64 4.11 5.67
CA SER A 42 -21.66 3.34 4.94
C SER A 42 -21.60 3.49 3.42
N GLU A 43 -20.89 4.48 2.88
CA GLU A 43 -20.79 4.69 1.45
C GLU A 43 -19.40 5.22 1.06
N LEU A 44 -18.72 4.47 0.20
CA LEU A 44 -17.39 4.80 -0.31
C LEU A 44 -17.52 5.23 -1.77
N ASP A 45 -16.86 6.33 -2.12
CA ASP A 45 -16.78 6.75 -3.51
C ASP A 45 -15.95 5.76 -4.34
N ARG A 46 -16.16 5.74 -5.66
CA ARG A 46 -15.49 4.79 -6.56
C ARG A 46 -13.97 4.86 -6.48
N ALA A 47 -13.39 6.03 -6.21
CA ALA A 47 -11.95 6.19 -6.11
C ALA A 47 -11.40 5.52 -4.84
N THR A 48 -12.11 5.64 -3.71
CA THR A 48 -11.73 4.94 -2.46
C THR A 48 -11.89 3.44 -2.60
N GLN A 49 -12.99 2.97 -3.22
CA GLN A 49 -13.19 1.55 -3.49
C GLN A 49 -12.06 0.95 -4.34
N ALA A 50 -11.63 1.65 -5.39
CA ALA A 50 -10.52 1.20 -6.24
C ALA A 50 -9.19 1.12 -5.47
N ARG A 51 -8.93 2.05 -4.55
CA ARG A 51 -7.73 2.04 -3.70
C ARG A 51 -7.76 0.89 -2.69
N LEU A 52 -8.91 0.60 -2.08
CA LEU A 52 -9.08 -0.52 -1.16
C LEU A 52 -8.86 -1.86 -1.87
N ASN A 53 -9.54 -2.08 -3.00
CA ASN A 53 -9.41 -3.32 -3.78
C ASN A 53 -7.96 -3.56 -4.25
N ARG A 54 -7.25 -2.49 -4.65
CA ARG A 54 -5.83 -2.60 -5.01
C ARG A 54 -4.97 -2.95 -3.81
N GLY A 55 -5.19 -2.31 -2.67
CA GLY A 55 -4.44 -2.56 -1.44
C GLY A 55 -4.65 -3.97 -0.90
N GLU A 56 -5.88 -4.49 -0.97
CA GLU A 56 -6.23 -5.87 -0.61
C GLU A 56 -5.45 -6.89 -1.45
N ARG A 57 -5.46 -6.76 -2.78
CA ARG A 57 -4.67 -7.62 -3.67
C ARG A 57 -3.17 -7.56 -3.40
N LEU A 58 -2.65 -6.38 -3.08
CA LEU A 58 -1.24 -6.21 -2.73
C LEU A 58 -0.91 -6.85 -1.38
N GLN A 59 -1.87 -6.90 -0.45
CA GLN A 59 -1.73 -7.57 0.84
C GLN A 59 -1.77 -9.10 0.67
N GLU A 60 -2.60 -9.64 -0.23
CA GLU A 60 -2.65 -11.09 -0.53
C GLU A 60 -1.38 -11.61 -1.26
N LEU A 61 -0.70 -10.73 -2.00
CA LEU A 61 0.53 -11.07 -2.72
C LEU A 61 1.78 -11.16 -1.83
N LEU A 62 1.72 -10.69 -0.57
CA LEU A 62 2.86 -10.54 0.33
C LEU A 62 2.78 -11.52 1.51
#